data_AF-A0A915CEX6-F1
#
_entry.id   AF-A0A915CEX6-F1
#
_cell.length_a   1.000
_cell.length_b   1.000
_cell.length_c   1.000
_cell.angle_alpha   90.00
_cell.angle_beta   90.00
_cell.angle_gamma   90.00
#
_symmetry.space_group_name_H-M   'P 1'
#
loop_
_entity.id
_entity.type
_entity.pdbx_description
1 polymer ?
#
loop_
_entity_poly.entity_id
_entity_poly.type
_entity_poly.pdbx_seq_one_letter_code
_entity_poly.pdbx_strand_id
1 'polypeptide(L)'
;MKGSFDDGPAKNQKSNPIGKWYQPWFFKYVRGIAEKGSTTIEYIPIRDYYRRYSRSIFWGIQDILPFGNNAIFRYLLGWSTPPKISLLKLTAAISPLRRLLDCSYVFQDFLLPIANLDEALRILHDEMKVYPLWLCPFNLPSTPGIVRQRSGRNIMYVDVGVYGKSEKINFKPKEAIQHMDKFLRDVAGMQMLYADMYMDRSEFWEMFDSSLYEWLRVKYGCRSAFPDVYEKSFHGARC
;
A
#
# COMPACT_ATOMS: atom_id res chain seq x y z
N MET A 1 0.18 -17.70 -0.01
CA MET A 1 1.52 -17.99 -0.55
C MET A 1 2.46 -18.20 0.63
N LYS A 2 3.25 -19.27 0.64
CA LYS A 2 4.29 -19.53 1.65
C LYS A 2 5.63 -19.66 0.92
N GLY A 3 6.73 -19.35 1.58
CA GLY A 3 8.06 -19.48 0.99
C GLY A 3 9.15 -19.61 2.03
N SER A 4 10.24 -20.27 1.66
CA SER A 4 11.48 -20.40 2.42
C SER A 4 12.65 -20.02 1.51
N PHE A 5 13.75 -19.55 2.11
CA PHE A 5 15.00 -19.36 1.37
C PHE A 5 15.63 -20.72 1.08
N ASP A 6 16.26 -20.84 -0.09
CA ASP A 6 16.94 -22.03 -0.58
C ASP A 6 18.17 -21.59 -1.39
N ASP A 7 19.22 -22.41 -1.40
CA ASP A 7 20.47 -22.16 -2.13
C ASP A 7 20.29 -22.38 -3.65
N GLY A 8 19.24 -23.07 -4.07
CA GLY A 8 18.89 -23.20 -5.48
C GLY A 8 17.79 -24.21 -5.77
N PRO A 9 17.30 -24.28 -7.02
CA PRO A 9 16.34 -25.30 -7.40
C PRO A 9 16.94 -26.71 -7.31
N ALA A 10 16.15 -27.69 -6.86
CA ALA A 10 16.52 -29.09 -6.92
C ALA A 10 16.88 -29.52 -8.36
N LYS A 11 17.69 -30.58 -8.53
CA LYS A 11 18.26 -30.99 -9.84
C LYS A 11 17.26 -31.10 -11.01
N ASN A 12 15.97 -31.37 -10.73
CA ASN A 12 14.92 -31.52 -11.73
C ASN A 12 13.95 -30.31 -11.82
N GLN A 13 14.22 -29.25 -11.08
CA GLN A 13 13.40 -28.04 -11.04
C GLN A 13 14.15 -26.87 -11.66
N LYS A 14 13.40 -25.92 -12.23
CA LYS A 14 13.98 -24.72 -12.85
C LYS A 14 13.62 -23.51 -12.02
N SER A 15 14.54 -22.55 -12.01
CA SER A 15 14.24 -21.22 -11.48
C SER A 15 13.23 -20.52 -12.40
N ASN A 16 12.23 -19.86 -11.81
CA ASN A 16 11.24 -19.03 -12.47
C ASN A 16 11.62 -17.54 -12.33
N PRO A 17 12.30 -16.94 -13.34
CA PRO A 17 12.68 -15.53 -13.29
C PRO A 17 11.49 -14.64 -13.62
N ILE A 18 10.59 -14.44 -12.65
CA ILE A 18 9.39 -13.59 -12.78
C ILE A 18 9.74 -12.12 -13.11
N GLY A 19 10.99 -11.71 -12.91
CA GLY A 19 11.49 -10.37 -13.18
C GLY A 19 11.84 -10.09 -14.64
N LYS A 20 11.56 -10.99 -15.60
CA LYS A 20 11.78 -10.73 -17.04
C LYS A 20 10.64 -9.89 -17.65
N TRP A 21 10.95 -8.98 -18.57
CA TRP A 21 9.99 -7.95 -19.04
C TRP A 21 8.79 -8.51 -19.79
N TYR A 22 8.95 -9.68 -20.39
CA TYR A 22 7.87 -10.40 -21.07
C TYR A 22 6.97 -11.19 -20.11
N GLN A 23 7.35 -11.35 -18.84
CA GLN A 23 6.56 -12.10 -17.86
C GLN A 23 5.31 -11.33 -17.45
N PRO A 24 4.20 -12.03 -17.13
CA PRO A 24 3.02 -11.38 -16.56
C PRO A 24 3.35 -10.61 -15.30
N TRP A 25 2.60 -9.54 -15.03
CA TRP A 25 2.70 -8.85 -13.75
C TRP A 25 2.39 -9.80 -12.59
N PHE A 26 3.14 -9.68 -11.49
CA PHE A 26 3.13 -10.66 -10.41
C PHE A 26 1.72 -10.94 -9.85
N PHE A 27 0.89 -9.93 -9.63
CA PHE A 27 -0.46 -10.13 -9.10
C PHE A 27 -1.39 -10.87 -10.10
N LYS A 28 -1.22 -10.65 -11.41
CA LYS A 28 -1.95 -11.41 -12.45
C LYS A 28 -1.43 -12.84 -12.55
N TYR A 29 -0.12 -13.02 -12.41
CA TYR A 29 0.52 -14.33 -12.36
C TYR A 29 -0.03 -15.18 -11.22
N VAL A 30 -0.03 -14.64 -10.00
CA VAL A 30 -0.56 -15.31 -8.80
C VAL A 30 -2.06 -15.56 -8.92
N ARG A 31 -2.84 -14.62 -9.48
CA ARG A 31 -4.27 -14.83 -9.77
C ARG A 31 -4.48 -16.05 -10.66
N GLY A 32 -3.73 -16.18 -11.75
CA GLY A 32 -3.83 -17.33 -12.65
C GLY A 32 -3.43 -18.67 -12.00
N ILE A 33 -2.57 -18.65 -10.98
CA ILE A 33 -2.29 -19.85 -10.16
C ILE A 33 -3.49 -20.15 -9.24
N ALA A 34 -4.03 -19.12 -8.58
CA ALA A 34 -5.17 -19.27 -7.67
C ALA A 34 -6.42 -19.80 -8.39
N GLU A 35 -6.71 -19.30 -9.59
CA GLU A 35 -7.84 -19.74 -10.42
C GLU A 35 -7.75 -21.21 -10.85
N LYS A 36 -6.55 -21.76 -10.97
CA LYS A 36 -6.36 -23.20 -11.26
C LYS A 36 -6.70 -24.10 -10.08
N GLY A 37 -6.70 -23.56 -8.84
CA GLY A 37 -6.95 -24.33 -7.62
C GLY A 37 -5.87 -25.37 -7.28
N SER A 38 -4.77 -25.45 -8.03
CA SER A 38 -3.68 -26.40 -7.81
C SER A 38 -2.57 -25.80 -6.95
N THR A 39 -1.94 -26.62 -6.10
CA THR A 39 -0.72 -26.22 -5.40
C THR A 39 0.45 -26.19 -6.40
N THR A 40 1.05 -25.01 -6.58
CA THR A 40 2.23 -24.82 -7.43
C THR A 40 3.44 -24.49 -6.57
N ILE A 41 4.55 -25.21 -6.76
CA ILE A 41 5.84 -24.94 -6.10
C ILE A 41 6.81 -24.40 -7.16
N GLU A 42 7.43 -23.26 -6.87
CA GLU A 42 8.35 -22.58 -7.80
C GLU A 42 9.55 -22.01 -7.06
N TYR A 43 10.70 -21.99 -7.74
CA TYR A 43 11.93 -21.37 -7.24
C TYR A 43 12.12 -20.02 -7.90
N ILE A 44 11.93 -18.95 -7.14
CA ILE A 44 12.02 -17.60 -7.67
C ILE A 44 13.36 -17.00 -7.23
N PRO A 45 14.17 -16.41 -8.15
CA PRO A 45 15.36 -15.69 -7.75
C PRO A 45 15.02 -14.63 -6.69
N ILE A 46 15.79 -14.57 -5.61
CA ILE A 46 15.57 -13.62 -4.50
C ILE A 46 15.37 -12.18 -5.00
N ARG A 47 16.20 -11.75 -5.96
CA ARG A 47 16.12 -10.39 -6.54
C ARG A 47 14.78 -10.14 -7.23
N ASP A 48 14.29 -11.14 -7.96
CA ASP A 48 13.04 -11.05 -8.70
C ASP A 48 11.85 -11.05 -7.73
N TYR A 49 11.91 -11.84 -6.66
CA TYR A 49 10.89 -11.84 -5.62
C TYR A 49 10.83 -10.49 -4.88
N TYR A 50 11.96 -9.89 -4.48
CA TYR A 50 11.94 -8.58 -3.83
C TYR A 50 11.41 -7.47 -4.73
N ARG A 51 11.64 -7.56 -6.04
CA ARG A 51 11.20 -6.55 -7.03
C ARG A 51 9.91 -6.92 -7.75
N ARG A 52 9.16 -7.93 -7.27
CA ARG A 52 7.99 -8.51 -7.96
C ARG A 52 6.90 -7.50 -8.32
N TYR A 53 6.78 -6.41 -7.55
CA TYR A 53 5.81 -5.35 -7.78
C TYR A 53 6.34 -4.12 -8.52
N SER A 54 7.66 -4.04 -8.77
CA SER A 54 8.27 -2.81 -9.30
C SER A 54 7.79 -2.48 -10.71
N ARG A 55 7.62 -3.47 -11.59
CA ARG A 55 7.18 -3.23 -12.98
C ARG A 55 5.72 -2.83 -13.10
N SER A 56 4.88 -3.35 -12.22
CA SER A 56 3.45 -3.09 -12.22
C SER A 56 3.02 -1.98 -11.27
N ILE A 57 3.99 -1.38 -10.54
CA ILE A 57 3.73 -0.42 -9.46
C ILE A 57 2.64 -1.01 -8.54
N PHE A 58 2.96 -2.16 -7.95
CA PHE A 58 1.99 -3.09 -7.34
C PHE A 58 1.03 -3.65 -8.38
N TRP A 59 -0.08 -2.97 -8.62
CA TRP A 59 -1.04 -3.24 -9.70
C TRP A 59 -1.55 -1.95 -10.35
N GLY A 60 -1.10 -0.77 -9.90
CA GLY A 60 -1.62 0.52 -10.37
C GLY A 60 -1.35 0.79 -11.85
N ILE A 61 -0.36 0.13 -12.46
CA ILE A 61 -0.14 0.27 -13.91
C ILE A 61 -1.32 -0.26 -14.74
N GLN A 62 -2.12 -1.18 -14.20
CA GLN A 62 -3.27 -1.75 -14.92
C GLN A 62 -4.31 -0.67 -15.25
N ASP A 63 -4.48 0.31 -14.37
CA ASP A 63 -5.47 1.36 -14.54
C ASP A 63 -5.04 2.38 -15.61
N ILE A 64 -3.73 2.56 -15.78
CA ILE A 64 -3.14 3.45 -16.78
C ILE A 64 -2.99 2.73 -18.12
N LEU A 65 -2.64 1.44 -18.08
CA LEU A 65 -2.35 0.62 -19.24
C LEU A 65 -3.07 -0.74 -19.12
N PRO A 66 -4.41 -0.80 -19.32
CA PRO A 66 -5.20 -2.02 -19.11
C PRO A 66 -4.76 -3.21 -19.96
N PHE A 67 -4.29 -2.94 -21.17
CA PHE A 67 -3.76 -3.93 -22.11
C PHE A 67 -2.27 -4.26 -21.88
N GLY A 68 -1.62 -3.63 -20.90
CA GLY A 68 -0.18 -3.77 -20.65
C GLY A 68 0.25 -5.18 -20.25
N ASN A 69 -0.70 -6.01 -19.78
CA ASN A 69 -0.48 -7.42 -19.49
C ASN A 69 -0.85 -8.34 -20.67
N ASN A 70 -1.03 -7.82 -21.89
CA ASN A 70 -1.13 -8.66 -23.09
C ASN A 70 0.26 -9.23 -23.46
N ALA A 71 0.33 -10.49 -23.88
CA ALA A 71 1.60 -11.14 -24.23
C ALA A 71 2.37 -10.41 -25.35
N ILE A 72 1.67 -9.92 -26.38
CA ILE A 72 2.25 -9.18 -27.51
C ILE A 72 2.84 -7.87 -27.00
N PHE A 73 2.08 -7.12 -26.19
CA PHE A 73 2.55 -5.86 -25.62
C PHE A 73 3.79 -6.08 -24.73
N ARG A 74 3.75 -7.07 -23.82
CA ARG A 74 4.89 -7.33 -22.92
C ARG A 74 6.15 -7.72 -23.68
N TYR A 75 6.01 -8.47 -24.78
CA TYR A 75 7.16 -8.87 -25.60
C TYR A 75 7.78 -7.68 -26.34
N LEU A 76 6.96 -6.83 -26.96
CA LEU A 76 7.42 -5.71 -27.78
C LEU A 76 7.82 -4.47 -26.96
N LEU A 77 7.04 -4.11 -25.94
CA LEU A 77 7.13 -2.85 -25.20
C LEU A 77 7.24 -3.03 -23.68
N GLY A 78 7.19 -4.26 -23.16
CA GLY A 78 7.24 -4.50 -21.70
C GLY A 78 8.52 -4.01 -21.04
N TRP A 79 9.63 -3.91 -21.78
CA TRP A 79 10.91 -3.36 -21.31
C TRP A 79 10.84 -1.87 -20.94
N SER A 80 9.83 -1.15 -21.42
CA SER A 80 9.58 0.26 -21.09
C SER A 80 8.75 0.46 -19.80
N THR A 81 8.31 -0.63 -19.15
CA THR A 81 7.55 -0.59 -17.89
C THR A 81 8.45 -0.82 -16.67
N PRO A 82 8.27 -0.07 -15.56
CA PRO A 82 7.25 0.96 -15.35
C PRO A 82 7.61 2.28 -16.07
N PRO A 83 6.61 3.06 -16.52
CA PRO A 83 6.88 4.37 -17.11
C PRO A 83 7.55 5.30 -16.07
N LYS A 84 8.37 6.23 -16.55
CA LYS A 84 9.01 7.24 -15.69
C LYS A 84 7.93 8.00 -14.89
N ILE A 85 8.23 8.31 -13.63
CA ILE A 85 7.32 9.04 -12.74
C ILE A 85 6.89 10.39 -13.34
N SER A 86 7.75 11.05 -14.12
CA SER A 86 7.39 12.27 -14.84
C SER A 86 6.25 12.08 -15.83
N LEU A 87 6.16 10.92 -16.50
CA LEU A 87 5.07 10.59 -17.42
C LEU A 87 3.77 10.33 -16.66
N LEU A 88 3.85 9.67 -15.50
CA LEU A 88 2.70 9.47 -14.60
C LEU A 88 2.16 10.80 -14.05
N LYS A 89 3.07 11.73 -13.71
CA LYS A 89 2.69 13.08 -13.27
C LYS A 89 2.03 13.87 -14.40
N LEU A 90 2.48 13.71 -15.64
CA LEU A 90 1.86 14.35 -16.79
C LEU A 90 0.43 13.86 -17.01
N THR A 91 0.17 12.56 -16.88
CA THR A 91 -1.19 12.02 -16.96
C THR A 91 -2.08 12.53 -15.82
N ALA A 92 -1.53 12.68 -14.62
CA ALA A 92 -2.25 13.28 -13.47
C ALA A 92 -2.40 14.81 -13.56
N ALA A 93 -1.68 15.49 -14.45
CA ALA A 93 -1.75 16.94 -14.63
C ALA A 93 -2.88 17.38 -15.58
N ILE A 94 -3.53 16.45 -16.28
CA ILE A 94 -4.68 16.74 -17.14
C ILE A 94 -5.91 16.92 -16.23
N SER A 95 -6.35 18.16 -16.01
CA SER A 95 -7.30 18.54 -14.95
C SER A 95 -8.60 17.72 -14.85
N PRO A 96 -9.28 17.35 -15.95
CA PRO A 96 -10.46 16.48 -15.88
C PRO A 96 -10.14 15.06 -15.41
N LEU A 97 -8.98 14.53 -15.84
CA LEU A 97 -8.50 13.22 -15.43
C LEU A 97 -8.06 13.24 -13.97
N ARG A 98 -7.45 14.34 -13.51
CA ARG A 98 -7.08 14.55 -12.11
C ARG A 98 -8.29 14.48 -11.17
N ARG A 99 -9.38 15.18 -11.49
CA ARG A 99 -10.60 15.15 -10.67
C ARG A 99 -11.26 13.75 -10.67
N LEU A 100 -11.26 13.06 -11.80
CA LEU A 100 -11.72 11.67 -11.88
C LEU A 100 -10.86 10.72 -11.03
N LEU A 101 -9.54 10.93 -11.05
CA LEU A 101 -8.61 10.18 -10.19
C LEU A 101 -8.86 10.50 -8.72
N ASP A 102 -8.89 11.77 -8.32
CA ASP A 102 -9.06 12.19 -6.92
C ASP A 102 -10.43 11.77 -6.34
N CYS A 103 -11.50 11.75 -7.15
CA CYS A 103 -12.83 11.33 -6.69
C CYS A 103 -13.06 9.80 -6.71
N SER A 104 -12.29 9.04 -7.51
CA SER A 104 -12.58 7.62 -7.75
C SER A 104 -11.47 6.67 -7.32
N TYR A 105 -10.26 7.18 -7.05
CA TYR A 105 -9.11 6.35 -6.66
C TYR A 105 -8.83 6.49 -5.18
N VAL A 106 -8.31 5.41 -4.63
CA VAL A 106 -7.80 5.35 -3.26
C VAL A 106 -6.32 4.98 -3.34
N PHE A 107 -5.52 5.69 -2.55
CA PHE A 107 -4.11 5.37 -2.31
C PHE A 107 -3.86 5.51 -0.81
N GLN A 108 -4.21 4.48 -0.06
CA GLN A 108 -4.20 4.50 1.40
C GLN A 108 -3.55 3.25 1.96
N ASP A 109 -2.83 3.40 3.06
CA ASP A 109 -2.24 2.30 3.84
C ASP A 109 -2.72 2.41 5.28
N PHE A 110 -3.37 1.34 5.74
CA PHE A 110 -3.96 1.23 7.07
C PHE A 110 -3.24 0.15 7.87
N LEU A 111 -2.61 0.54 8.97
CA LEU A 111 -1.86 -0.35 9.84
C LEU A 111 -2.70 -0.63 11.08
N LEU A 112 -3.08 -1.87 11.31
CA LEU A 112 -3.91 -2.26 12.45
C LEU A 112 -3.47 -3.58 13.07
N PRO A 113 -3.80 -3.85 14.34
CA PRO A 113 -3.59 -5.17 14.93
C PRO A 113 -4.25 -6.27 14.09
N ILE A 114 -3.54 -7.37 13.83
CA ILE A 114 -4.03 -8.43 12.94
C ILE A 114 -5.35 -9.07 13.42
N ALA A 115 -5.63 -8.98 14.73
CA ALA A 115 -6.88 -9.44 15.33
C ALA A 115 -8.13 -8.73 14.76
N ASN A 116 -7.97 -7.50 14.27
CA ASN A 116 -9.04 -6.68 13.72
C ASN A 116 -9.10 -6.70 12.18
N LEU A 117 -8.30 -7.54 11.52
CA LEU A 117 -8.21 -7.59 10.06
C LEU A 117 -9.54 -7.93 9.39
N ASP A 118 -10.30 -8.89 9.94
CA ASP A 118 -11.59 -9.31 9.36
C ASP A 118 -12.61 -8.15 9.34
N GLU A 119 -12.69 -7.40 10.42
CA GLU A 119 -13.54 -6.21 10.52
C GLU A 119 -13.07 -5.08 9.59
N ALA A 120 -11.76 -4.82 9.55
CA ALA A 120 -11.17 -3.85 8.63
C ALA A 120 -11.50 -4.20 7.17
N LEU A 121 -11.41 -5.47 6.77
CA LEU A 121 -11.72 -5.89 5.40
C LEU A 121 -13.20 -5.70 5.05
N ARG A 122 -14.13 -5.87 6.00
CA ARG A 122 -15.55 -5.56 5.78
C ARG A 122 -15.76 -4.07 5.56
N ILE A 123 -15.19 -3.22 6.43
CA ILE A 123 -15.27 -1.76 6.29
C ILE A 123 -14.70 -1.33 4.94
N LEU A 124 -13.53 -1.84 4.55
CA LEU A 124 -12.92 -1.50 3.27
C LEU A 124 -13.74 -1.98 2.06
N HIS A 125 -14.37 -3.15 2.16
CA HIS A 125 -15.29 -3.63 1.12
C HIS A 125 -16.50 -2.70 0.97
N ASP A 126 -17.14 -2.36 2.09
CA ASP A 126 -18.36 -1.55 2.11
C ASP A 126 -18.07 -0.09 1.74
N GLU A 127 -16.93 0.45 2.17
CA GLU A 127 -16.59 1.86 1.98
C GLU A 127 -15.90 2.15 0.66
N MET A 128 -14.92 1.32 0.27
CA MET A 128 -14.01 1.62 -0.83
C MET A 128 -14.15 0.66 -2.00
N LYS A 129 -14.40 -0.63 -1.75
CA LYS A 129 -14.57 -1.67 -2.80
C LYS A 129 -13.46 -1.61 -3.88
N VAL A 130 -12.21 -1.56 -3.44
CA VAL A 130 -11.02 -1.53 -4.30
C VAL A 130 -10.30 -2.88 -4.21
N TYR A 131 -9.93 -3.42 -5.36
CA TYR A 131 -9.22 -4.70 -5.44
C TYR A 131 -8.14 -4.70 -6.53
N PRO A 132 -7.06 -5.48 -6.37
CA PRO A 132 -6.71 -6.29 -5.19
C PRO A 132 -6.21 -5.45 -4.00
N LEU A 133 -6.07 -6.08 -2.84
CA LEU A 133 -5.56 -5.46 -1.61
C LEU A 133 -4.12 -5.91 -1.32
N TRP A 134 -3.32 -5.01 -0.74
CA TRP A 134 -2.02 -5.31 -0.17
C TRP A 134 -2.19 -5.75 1.26
N LEU A 135 -1.58 -6.87 1.64
CA LEU A 135 -1.59 -7.36 3.02
C LEU A 135 -0.16 -7.71 3.42
N CYS A 136 0.39 -6.98 4.39
CA CYS A 136 1.75 -7.20 4.88
C CYS A 136 1.76 -7.26 6.42
N PRO A 137 1.74 -8.47 7.01
CA PRO A 137 1.89 -8.64 8.44
C PRO A 137 3.30 -8.21 8.90
N PHE A 138 3.39 -7.48 10.01
CA PHE A 138 4.66 -7.06 10.60
C PHE A 138 4.58 -6.98 12.13
N ASN A 139 5.67 -7.34 12.79
CA ASN A 139 5.73 -7.31 14.25
C ASN A 139 6.05 -5.90 14.70
N LEU A 140 5.13 -5.29 15.44
CA LEU A 140 5.32 -4.00 16.04
C LEU A 140 5.91 -4.20 17.45
N PRO A 141 7.21 -3.89 17.66
CA PRO A 141 7.84 -4.11 18.94
C PRO A 141 7.35 -3.12 20.00
N SER A 142 7.34 -3.55 21.26
CA SER A 142 7.04 -2.69 22.41
C SER A 142 8.24 -1.81 22.78
N THR A 143 8.63 -0.93 21.87
CA THR A 143 9.69 0.06 22.09
C THR A 143 9.15 1.47 21.94
N PRO A 144 9.66 2.45 22.73
CA PRO A 144 9.30 3.84 22.55
C PRO A 144 9.55 4.32 21.11
N GLY A 145 8.60 5.08 20.56
CA GLY A 145 8.67 5.57 19.18
C GLY A 145 7.49 6.49 18.88
N ILE A 146 7.38 6.91 17.61
CA ILE A 146 6.26 7.78 17.19
C ILE A 146 4.93 7.04 17.13
N VAL A 147 4.94 5.73 16.92
CA VAL A 147 3.74 4.90 16.95
C VAL A 147 3.32 4.69 18.40
N ARG A 148 2.08 5.05 18.73
CA ARG A 148 1.58 4.92 20.10
C ARG A 148 1.37 3.45 20.45
N GLN A 149 2.14 2.95 21.42
CA GLN A 149 1.91 1.63 22.02
C GLN A 149 0.97 1.74 23.21
N ARG A 150 -0.10 0.94 23.22
CA ARG A 150 -1.08 0.89 24.33
C ARG A 150 -0.93 -0.35 25.22
N SER A 151 -0.19 -1.37 24.78
CA SER A 151 -0.19 -2.71 25.41
C SER A 151 1.07 -3.06 26.19
N GLY A 152 2.19 -2.36 25.95
CA GLY A 152 3.50 -2.74 26.49
C GLY A 152 4.00 -4.11 26.01
N ARG A 153 3.47 -4.64 24.91
CA ARG A 153 3.81 -5.96 24.34
C ARG A 153 4.02 -5.85 22.84
N ASN A 154 4.81 -6.77 22.28
CA ASN A 154 4.90 -6.91 20.84
C ASN A 154 3.54 -7.36 20.29
N ILE A 155 3.00 -6.63 19.32
CA ILE A 155 1.73 -6.94 18.68
C ILE A 155 1.97 -7.21 17.20
N MET A 156 1.31 -8.25 16.68
CA MET A 156 1.27 -8.50 15.26
C MET A 156 0.31 -7.52 14.59
N TYR A 157 0.84 -6.63 13.77
CA TYR A 157 0.06 -5.73 12.94
C TYR A 157 -0.01 -6.25 11.51
N VAL A 158 -0.91 -5.70 10.72
CA VAL A 158 -0.99 -5.87 9.28
C VAL A 158 -1.15 -4.50 8.64
N ASP A 159 -0.33 -4.26 7.63
CA ASP A 159 -0.50 -3.15 6.69
C ASP A 159 -1.47 -3.60 5.59
N VAL A 160 -2.61 -2.90 5.52
CA VAL A 160 -3.66 -3.09 4.53
C VAL A 160 -3.63 -1.92 3.55
N GLY A 161 -2.97 -2.15 2.42
CA GLY A 161 -2.82 -1.15 1.37
C GLY A 161 -3.93 -1.24 0.31
N VAL A 162 -4.56 -0.10 0.04
CA VAL A 162 -5.67 0.08 -0.87
C VAL A 162 -5.21 1.01 -1.99
N TYR A 163 -4.97 0.42 -3.17
CA TYR A 163 -4.46 1.16 -4.33
C TYR A 163 -5.31 0.87 -5.56
N GLY A 164 -5.96 1.89 -6.10
CA GLY A 164 -6.67 1.78 -7.37
C GLY A 164 -8.05 2.41 -7.35
N LYS A 165 -8.77 2.20 -8.45
CA LYS A 165 -10.12 2.72 -8.64
C LYS A 165 -11.15 1.97 -7.80
N SER A 166 -12.02 2.70 -7.11
CA SER A 166 -13.20 2.17 -6.43
C SER A 166 -14.23 1.64 -7.43
N GLU A 167 -14.79 0.47 -7.13
CA GLU A 167 -15.94 -0.10 -7.84
C GLU A 167 -17.30 0.34 -7.24
N LYS A 168 -17.29 1.21 -6.21
CA LYS A 168 -18.50 1.68 -5.53
C LYS A 168 -19.17 2.80 -6.34
N ILE A 169 -20.49 2.69 -6.52
CA ILE A 169 -21.30 3.75 -7.13
C ILE A 169 -21.40 4.91 -6.14
N ASN A 170 -21.23 6.15 -6.62
CA ASN A 170 -21.19 7.35 -5.78
C ASN A 170 -20.14 7.27 -4.68
N PHE A 171 -18.94 6.77 -5.01
CA PHE A 171 -17.83 6.71 -4.07
C PHE A 171 -17.49 8.10 -3.52
N LYS A 172 -17.36 8.19 -2.19
CA LYS A 172 -17.02 9.41 -1.47
C LYS A 172 -15.72 9.19 -0.71
N PRO A 173 -14.56 9.51 -1.30
CA PRO A 173 -13.26 9.15 -0.74
C PRO A 173 -13.04 9.73 0.65
N LYS A 174 -13.41 11.00 0.86
CA LYS A 174 -13.26 11.67 2.15
C LYS A 174 -14.04 10.97 3.27
N GLU A 175 -15.33 10.69 3.04
CA GLU A 175 -16.19 10.02 4.04
C GLU A 175 -15.67 8.60 4.34
N ALA A 176 -15.26 7.86 3.30
CA ALA A 176 -14.69 6.52 3.45
C ALA A 176 -13.39 6.53 4.28
N ILE A 177 -12.48 7.49 4.03
CA ILE A 177 -11.22 7.63 4.77
C ILE A 177 -11.50 8.03 6.21
N GLN A 178 -12.38 9.00 6.47
CA GLN A 178 -12.73 9.42 7.83
C GLN A 178 -13.36 8.28 8.65
N HIS A 179 -14.20 7.46 8.03
CA HIS A 179 -14.76 6.28 8.70
C HIS A 179 -13.66 5.27 9.06
N MET A 180 -12.74 5.00 8.13
CA MET A 180 -11.59 4.12 8.39
C MET A 180 -10.66 4.69 9.47
N ASP A 181 -10.39 6.00 9.46
CA ASP A 181 -9.56 6.66 10.46
C ASP A 181 -10.16 6.53 11.86
N LYS A 182 -11.48 6.72 11.99
CA LYS A 182 -12.20 6.49 13.25
C LYS A 182 -12.00 5.05 13.72
N PHE A 183 -12.26 4.07 12.85
CA PHE A 183 -12.08 2.67 13.19
C PHE A 183 -10.65 2.35 13.64
N LEU A 184 -9.64 2.90 12.96
CA LEU A 184 -8.24 2.74 13.34
C LEU A 184 -7.98 3.25 14.76
N ARG A 185 -8.48 4.42 15.14
CA ARG A 185 -8.32 4.93 16.51
C ARG A 185 -8.95 4.02 17.57
N ASP A 186 -10.14 3.49 17.25
CA ASP A 186 -10.88 2.56 18.12
C ASP A 186 -10.08 1.26 18.38
N VAL A 187 -9.34 0.77 17.37
CA VAL A 187 -8.56 -0.49 17.48
C VAL A 187 -7.06 -0.28 17.70
N ALA A 188 -6.62 0.93 18.05
CA ALA A 188 -5.20 1.28 18.18
C ALA A 188 -4.37 1.01 16.90
N GLY A 189 -5.00 1.14 15.74
CA GLY A 189 -4.37 1.25 14.44
C GLY A 189 -3.91 2.67 14.12
N MET A 190 -3.31 2.82 12.94
CA MET A 190 -2.75 4.07 12.43
C MET A 190 -2.74 4.09 10.90
N GLN A 191 -2.75 5.28 10.33
CA GLN A 191 -2.62 5.50 8.89
C GLN A 191 -1.15 5.83 8.53
N MET A 192 -0.69 5.44 7.33
CA MET A 192 0.59 5.92 6.83
C MET A 192 0.54 7.38 6.40
N LEU A 193 1.57 8.12 6.80
CA LEU A 193 1.65 9.57 6.74
C LEU A 193 1.88 10.19 5.35
N TYR A 194 2.00 9.37 4.30
CA TYR A 194 2.17 9.85 2.92
C TYR A 194 0.83 10.03 2.18
N ALA A 195 -0.24 9.44 2.71
CA ALA A 195 -1.54 9.39 2.07
C ALA A 195 -2.45 10.56 2.50
N ASP A 196 -3.67 10.61 1.97
CA ASP A 196 -4.61 11.68 2.30
C ASP A 196 -5.13 11.55 3.73
N MET A 197 -4.95 12.59 4.53
CA MET A 197 -5.31 12.63 5.94
C MET A 197 -6.33 13.75 6.17
N TYR A 198 -7.48 13.40 6.73
CA TYR A 198 -8.55 14.36 7.07
C TYR A 198 -8.72 14.58 8.57
N MET A 199 -7.91 13.89 9.37
CA MET A 199 -7.89 14.02 10.82
C MET A 199 -7.42 15.40 11.24
N ASP A 200 -8.01 15.91 12.31
CA ASP A 200 -7.45 17.06 13.01
C ASP A 200 -6.20 16.67 13.81
N ARG A 201 -5.52 17.68 14.37
CA ARG A 201 -4.27 17.47 15.11
C ARG A 201 -4.48 16.61 16.36
N SER A 202 -5.64 16.68 17.00
CA SER A 202 -5.94 15.91 18.20
C SER A 202 -6.18 14.44 17.87
N GLU A 203 -6.94 14.15 16.81
CA GLU A 203 -7.18 12.81 16.29
C GLU A 203 -5.87 12.15 15.83
N PHE A 204 -5.00 12.92 15.17
CA PHE A 204 -3.67 12.46 14.75
C PHE A 204 -2.84 11.98 15.94
N TRP A 205 -2.74 12.79 17.00
CA TRP A 205 -1.96 12.44 18.20
C TRP A 205 -2.63 11.38 19.08
N GLU A 206 -3.83 10.92 18.74
CA GLU A 206 -4.43 9.73 19.35
C GLU A 206 -3.81 8.43 18.79
N MET A 207 -3.41 8.44 17.52
CA MET A 207 -2.73 7.32 16.84
C MET A 207 -1.22 7.30 17.13
N PHE A 208 -0.62 8.47 17.30
CA PHE A 208 0.83 8.64 17.49
C PHE A 208 1.19 9.13 18.89
N ASP A 209 2.42 8.91 19.33
CA ASP A 209 2.97 9.44 20.59
C ASP A 209 3.90 10.62 20.30
N SER A 210 3.46 11.82 20.68
CA SER A 210 4.22 13.06 20.50
C SER A 210 5.37 13.22 21.50
N SER A 211 5.42 12.45 22.59
CA SER A 211 6.28 12.74 23.74
C SER A 211 7.77 12.72 23.37
N LEU A 212 8.23 11.61 22.80
CA LEU A 212 9.62 11.46 22.35
C LEU A 212 9.93 12.39 21.16
N TYR A 213 8.96 12.55 20.27
CA TYR A 213 9.07 13.41 19.09
C TYR A 213 9.29 14.88 19.46
N GLU A 214 8.48 15.43 20.35
CA GLU A 214 8.59 16.82 20.82
C GLU A 214 9.86 17.05 21.63
N TRP A 215 10.24 16.10 22.49
CA TRP A 215 11.50 16.18 23.23
C TRP A 215 12.71 16.30 22.29
N LEU A 216 12.77 15.47 21.25
CA LEU A 216 13.83 15.54 20.23
C LEU A 216 13.81 16.88 19.50
N ARG A 217 12.63 17.38 19.13
CA ARG A 217 12.50 18.66 18.43
C ARG A 217 13.01 19.84 19.25
N VAL A 218 12.77 19.85 20.57
CA VAL A 218 13.31 20.88 21.46
C VAL A 218 14.82 20.73 21.60
N LYS A 219 15.29 19.52 21.94
CA LYS A 219 16.71 19.24 22.21
C LYS A 219 17.63 19.62 21.06
N TYR A 220 17.20 19.38 19.81
CA TYR A 220 17.99 19.63 18.61
C TYR A 220 17.57 20.90 17.86
N GLY A 221 16.73 21.77 18.44
CA GLY A 221 16.33 23.02 17.79
C GLY A 221 15.51 22.84 16.50
N CYS A 222 14.83 21.70 16.33
CA CYS A 222 14.09 21.40 15.12
C CYS A 222 12.79 22.21 14.97
N ARG A 223 12.27 22.81 16.06
CA ARG A 223 11.00 23.55 16.04
C ARG A 223 11.00 24.73 15.07
N SER A 224 12.12 25.42 14.93
CA SER A 224 12.28 26.53 13.98
C SER A 224 12.81 26.07 12.62
N ALA A 225 13.51 24.95 12.56
CA ALA A 225 14.16 24.47 11.35
C ALA A 225 13.24 23.62 10.45
N PHE A 226 12.29 22.89 11.02
CA PHE A 226 11.44 21.94 10.30
C PHE A 226 9.97 22.03 10.72
N PRO A 227 9.02 21.90 9.77
CA PRO A 227 7.62 21.82 10.11
C PRO A 227 7.33 20.63 11.03
N ASP A 228 6.19 20.70 11.71
CA ASP A 228 5.67 19.57 12.46
C ASP A 228 5.30 18.39 11.54
N VAL A 229 5.33 17.17 12.04
CA VAL A 229 4.98 15.98 11.25
C VAL A 229 3.52 16.03 10.80
N TYR A 230 2.61 16.51 11.66
CA TYR A 230 1.22 16.71 11.29
C TYR A 230 1.10 17.77 10.20
N GLU A 231 1.82 18.89 10.30
CA GLU A 231 1.80 19.95 9.28
C GLU A 231 2.31 19.48 7.93
N LYS A 232 3.33 18.62 7.93
CA LYS A 232 3.87 18.02 6.70
C LYS A 232 2.90 17.02 6.06
N SER A 233 2.15 16.28 6.88
CA SER A 233 1.23 15.23 6.43
C SER A 233 -0.18 15.75 6.14
N PHE A 234 -0.55 16.90 6.68
CA PHE A 234 -1.82 17.54 6.42
C PHE A 234 -1.85 18.07 4.99
N HIS A 235 -2.49 17.30 4.11
CA HIS A 235 -2.80 17.73 2.75
C HIS A 235 -4.23 18.25 2.76
N GLY A 236 -4.41 19.54 2.47
CA GLY A 236 -5.74 20.10 2.23
C GLY A 236 -6.49 19.24 1.21
N ALA A 237 -7.78 19.01 1.48
CA ALA A 237 -8.60 18.05 0.76
C ALA A 237 -8.45 18.18 -0.77
N ARG A 238 -8.10 17.06 -1.45
CA ARG A 238 -8.04 17.01 -2.92
C ARG A 238 -9.42 17.04 -3.57
N CYS A 239 -10.49 16.86 -2.78
CA CYS A 239 -11.90 16.93 -3.14
C CYS A 239 -12.75 17.38 -1.94
#